data_AF-A0A938BRT4-F1
#
_entry.id   AF-A0A938BRT4-F1
#
_cell.length_a   1.000
_cell.length_b   1.000
_cell.length_c   1.000
_cell.angle_alpha   90.00
_cell.angle_beta   90.00
_cell.angle_gamma   90.00
#
_symmetry.space_group_name_H-M   'P 1'
#
loop_
_entity.id
_entity.type
_entity.pdbx_description
1 polymer ?
#
loop_
_entity_poly.entity_id
_entity_poly.type
_entity_poly.pdbx_seq_one_letter_code
_entity_poly.pdbx_strand_id
1 'polypeptide(L)'
;MKTRPVGAPNREEERRHIFVTGGVVSGLGKGILSASIGLLLKERGLRVTHQKFDPYLNVDPGTMSPFQHGEVFVTDDGAETDLDLGHYERFTEQALEGRNCVTSGQIYDAIITKERRGGFLGKTVQVIPHVTEEIKRRMLATARDQDADVN
;
A
#
# COMPACT_ATOMS: atom_id res chain seq x y z
N MET A 1 -20.76 -24.35 0.34
CA MET A 1 -19.87 -23.77 1.36
C MET A 1 -18.89 -24.85 1.79
N LYS A 2 -17.64 -24.85 1.31
CA LYS A 2 -16.64 -25.87 1.70
C LYS A 2 -16.05 -25.47 3.05
N THR A 3 -16.29 -26.29 4.09
CA THR A 3 -15.73 -26.10 5.42
C THR A 3 -14.23 -26.41 5.42
N ARG A 4 -13.42 -25.52 6.03
CA ARG A 4 -11.95 -25.68 6.12
C ARG A 4 -11.57 -26.91 6.96
N PRO A 5 -10.48 -27.62 6.61
CA PRO A 5 -9.96 -28.70 7.43
C PRO A 5 -9.40 -28.18 8.75
N VAL A 6 -9.61 -28.95 9.83
CA VAL A 6 -9.10 -28.66 11.17
C VAL A 6 -7.57 -28.81 11.17
N GLY A 7 -6.85 -27.75 11.57
CA GLY A 7 -5.38 -27.71 11.58
C GLY A 7 -4.73 -26.89 10.46
N ALA A 8 -5.52 -26.26 9.58
CA ALA A 8 -4.97 -25.27 8.64
C ALA A 8 -4.41 -24.04 9.41
N PRO A 9 -3.23 -23.52 9.03
CA PRO A 9 -2.65 -22.34 9.67
C PRO A 9 -3.62 -21.15 9.63
N ASN A 10 -3.47 -20.24 10.59
CA ASN A 10 -4.36 -19.08 10.66
C ASN A 10 -4.24 -18.28 9.35
N ARG A 11 -5.33 -17.67 8.87
CA ARG A 11 -5.35 -16.97 7.56
C ARG A 11 -4.31 -15.85 7.48
N GLU A 12 -3.96 -15.26 8.63
CA GLU A 12 -2.88 -14.28 8.76
C GLU A 12 -1.48 -14.88 8.57
N GLU A 13 -1.25 -16.15 8.94
CA GLU A 13 0.02 -16.87 8.72
C GLU A 13 0.16 -17.39 7.27
N GLU A 14 -0.95 -17.51 6.54
CA GLU A 14 -0.97 -17.91 5.12
C GLU A 14 -0.71 -16.75 4.16
N ARG A 15 -0.95 -15.50 4.58
CA ARG A 15 -0.78 -14.33 3.71
C ARG A 15 0.68 -14.20 3.26
N ARG A 16 0.87 -13.85 1.99
CA ARG A 16 2.19 -13.66 1.37
C ARG A 16 2.38 -12.20 0.99
N HIS A 17 3.62 -11.72 1.11
CA HIS A 17 4.01 -10.36 0.72
C HIS A 17 5.09 -10.42 -0.36
N ILE A 18 4.90 -9.74 -1.48
CA ILE A 18 5.86 -9.62 -2.58
C ILE A 18 6.35 -8.17 -2.64
N PHE A 19 7.60 -7.95 -2.24
CA PHE A 19 8.20 -6.62 -2.31
C PHE A 19 8.87 -6.40 -3.67
N VAL A 20 8.37 -5.44 -4.43
CA VAL A 20 8.98 -5.00 -5.69
C VAL A 20 9.81 -3.74 -5.42
N THR A 21 11.14 -3.85 -5.53
CA THR A 21 12.07 -2.73 -5.36
C THR A 21 12.72 -2.36 -6.70
N GLY A 22 13.29 -1.15 -6.77
CA GLY A 22 13.97 -0.63 -7.96
C GLY A 22 15.40 -0.23 -7.66
N GLY A 23 16.33 -0.62 -8.53
CA GLY A 23 17.72 -0.15 -8.52
C GLY A 23 18.08 0.60 -9.79
N VAL A 24 19.24 1.26 -9.76
CA VAL A 24 19.88 1.96 -10.89
C VAL A 24 19.18 3.26 -11.32
N VAL A 25 18.00 3.19 -11.93
CA VAL A 25 17.27 4.38 -12.43
C VAL A 25 15.76 4.27 -12.21
N SER A 26 15.08 5.41 -12.05
CA SER A 26 13.61 5.46 -12.09
C SER A 26 13.09 5.27 -13.53
N GLY A 27 11.79 4.94 -13.69
CA GLY A 27 11.17 4.82 -15.01
C GLY A 27 11.25 3.46 -15.70
N LEU A 28 11.84 2.44 -15.08
CA LEU A 28 11.98 1.07 -15.65
C LEU A 28 10.67 0.25 -15.71
N GLY A 29 9.51 0.86 -15.48
CA GLY A 29 8.22 0.16 -15.55
C GLY A 29 7.88 -0.72 -14.34
N LYS A 30 8.33 -0.35 -13.13
CA LYS A 30 8.03 -1.09 -11.88
C LYS A 30 6.53 -1.21 -11.59
N GLY A 31 5.76 -0.15 -11.85
CA GLY A 31 4.30 -0.16 -11.73
C GLY A 31 3.67 -1.23 -12.62
N ILE A 32 4.02 -1.24 -13.91
CA ILE A 32 3.51 -2.22 -14.88
C ILE A 32 3.96 -3.65 -14.56
N LEU A 33 5.21 -3.84 -14.13
CA LEU A 33 5.71 -5.15 -13.70
C LEU A 33 4.89 -5.68 -12.50
N SER A 34 4.68 -4.85 -11.48
CA SER A 34 3.89 -5.20 -10.30
C SER A 34 2.46 -5.55 -10.68
N ALA A 35 1.80 -4.72 -11.50
CA ALA A 35 0.45 -4.93 -12.00
C ALA A 35 0.33 -6.26 -12.78
N SER A 36 1.33 -6.58 -13.61
CA SER A 36 1.38 -7.82 -14.40
C SER A 36 1.51 -9.07 -13.51
N ILE A 37 2.34 -9.00 -12.46
CA ILE A 37 2.45 -10.07 -11.46
C ILE A 37 1.09 -10.27 -10.76
N GLY A 38 0.43 -9.17 -10.38
CA GLY A 38 -0.90 -9.23 -9.74
C GLY A 38 -1.95 -9.91 -10.61
N LEU A 39 -2.03 -9.54 -11.90
CA LEU A 39 -2.90 -10.20 -12.87
C LEU A 39 -2.62 -11.71 -12.94
N LEU A 40 -1.36 -12.12 -13.08
CA LEU A 40 -0.99 -13.55 -13.17
C LEU A 40 -1.30 -14.35 -11.90
N LEU A 41 -1.30 -13.70 -10.73
CA LEU A 41 -1.71 -14.32 -9.47
C LEU A 41 -3.23 -14.41 -9.36
N LYS A 42 -3.95 -13.36 -9.77
CA LYS A 42 -5.42 -13.35 -9.87
C LYS A 42 -5.94 -14.44 -10.81
N GLU A 43 -5.32 -14.62 -11.98
CA GLU A 43 -5.65 -15.68 -12.94
C GLU A 43 -5.43 -17.10 -12.37
N ARG A 44 -4.63 -17.23 -11.31
CA ARG A 44 -4.47 -18.49 -10.56
C ARG A 44 -5.48 -18.66 -9.42
N GLY A 45 -6.48 -17.78 -9.33
CA GLY A 45 -7.52 -17.81 -8.31
C GLY A 45 -7.10 -17.29 -6.94
N LEU A 46 -6.00 -16.53 -6.85
CA LEU A 46 -5.57 -15.87 -5.61
C LEU A 46 -6.20 -14.49 -5.48
N ARG A 47 -6.54 -14.09 -4.26
CA ARG A 47 -6.98 -12.73 -3.97
C ARG A 47 -5.73 -11.87 -3.77
N VAL A 48 -5.55 -10.90 -4.65
CA VAL A 48 -4.37 -10.04 -4.67
C VAL A 48 -4.79 -8.64 -4.23
N THR A 49 -3.90 -7.90 -3.59
CA THR A 49 -4.04 -6.46 -3.51
C THR A 49 -2.68 -5.80 -3.71
N HIS A 50 -2.67 -4.61 -4.30
CA HIS A 50 -1.44 -3.86 -4.51
C HIS A 50 -1.33 -2.71 -3.52
N GLN A 51 -0.11 -2.41 -3.07
CA GLN A 51 0.19 -1.19 -2.33
C GLN A 51 1.37 -0.47 -2.97
N LYS A 52 1.20 0.82 -3.22
CA LYS A 52 2.25 1.73 -3.64
C LYS A 52 2.78 2.48 -2.41
N PHE A 53 4.09 2.40 -2.18
CA PHE A 53 4.79 3.20 -1.18
C PHE A 53 5.60 4.28 -1.88
N ASP A 54 5.11 5.52 -1.83
CA ASP A 54 5.76 6.68 -2.42
C ASP A 54 6.61 7.43 -1.40
N PRO A 55 7.92 7.63 -1.64
CA PRO A 55 8.81 8.19 -0.64
C PRO A 55 8.68 9.72 -0.50
N TYR A 56 7.85 10.40 -1.29
CA TYR A 56 7.67 11.85 -1.23
C TYR A 56 6.87 12.31 0.01
N LEU A 57 7.03 13.59 0.38
CA LEU A 57 6.46 14.18 1.60
C LEU A 57 5.04 14.74 1.43
N ASN A 58 4.54 14.90 0.20
CA ASN A 58 3.14 15.23 -0.02
C ASN A 58 2.25 14.15 0.64
N VAL A 59 1.22 14.57 1.38
CA VAL A 59 0.28 13.66 2.05
C VAL A 59 -0.53 12.88 1.01
N ASP A 60 -0.84 13.55 -0.09
CA ASP A 60 -1.45 13.01 -1.30
C ASP A 60 -0.89 13.83 -2.49
N PRO A 61 -1.02 13.33 -3.73
CA PRO A 61 -0.57 14.05 -4.90
C PRO A 61 -1.54 15.14 -5.37
N GLY A 62 -2.64 15.43 -4.66
CA GLY A 62 -3.63 16.44 -5.06
C GLY A 62 -3.07 17.85 -5.21
N THR A 63 -1.97 18.13 -4.49
CA THR A 63 -1.20 19.39 -4.56
C THR A 63 -0.13 19.43 -5.67
N MET A 64 0.13 18.31 -6.35
CA MET A 64 1.21 18.19 -7.33
C MET A 64 0.76 18.64 -8.71
N SER A 65 1.69 19.21 -9.49
CA SER A 65 1.40 19.60 -10.87
C SER A 65 1.30 18.36 -11.77
N PRO A 66 0.15 18.12 -12.43
CA PRO A 66 -0.01 16.93 -13.26
C PRO A 66 0.88 16.95 -14.51
N PHE A 67 1.25 18.14 -14.98
CA PHE A 67 2.16 18.31 -16.12
C PHE A 67 3.59 17.87 -15.83
N GLN A 68 4.00 17.88 -14.55
CA GLN A 68 5.36 17.52 -14.15
C GLN A 68 5.45 16.11 -13.58
N HIS A 69 4.38 15.64 -12.94
CA HIS A 69 4.40 14.41 -12.16
C HIS A 69 3.47 13.31 -12.69
N GLY A 70 2.70 13.59 -13.74
CA GLY A 70 1.70 12.67 -14.28
C GLY A 70 0.32 12.91 -13.67
N GLU A 71 -0.66 12.13 -14.12
CA GLU A 71 -2.04 12.23 -13.63
C GLU A 71 -2.15 11.91 -12.13
N VAL A 72 -3.14 12.52 -11.48
CA VAL A 72 -3.60 12.09 -10.16
C VAL A 72 -4.72 11.09 -10.38
N PHE A 73 -4.59 9.89 -9.81
CA PHE A 73 -5.65 8.89 -9.84
C PHE A 73 -6.61 9.12 -8.68
N VAL A 74 -7.91 8.87 -8.90
CA VAL A 74 -8.94 9.02 -7.86
C VAL A 74 -9.64 7.69 -7.69
N THR A 75 -9.60 7.15 -6.48
CA THR A 75 -10.27 5.89 -6.11
C THR A 75 -11.75 6.11 -5.80
N ASP A 76 -12.55 5.03 -5.77
CA ASP A 76 -14.00 5.10 -5.50
C ASP A 76 -14.35 5.69 -4.12
N ASP A 77 -13.43 5.59 -3.14
CA ASP A 77 -13.56 6.22 -1.81
C ASP A 77 -13.17 7.71 -1.80
N GLY A 78 -12.85 8.28 -2.96
CA GLY A 78 -12.57 9.70 -3.17
C GLY A 78 -11.14 10.13 -2.81
N ALA A 79 -10.22 9.20 -2.62
CA ALA A 79 -8.82 9.53 -2.34
C ALA A 79 -8.08 9.91 -3.62
N GLU A 80 -7.29 11.00 -3.55
CA GLU A 80 -6.33 11.38 -4.57
C GLU A 80 -5.04 10.58 -4.35
N THR A 81 -4.57 9.86 -5.37
CA THR A 81 -3.46 8.91 -5.28
C THR A 81 -2.52 8.98 -6.48
N ASP A 82 -1.38 8.31 -6.36
CA ASP A 82 -0.45 8.14 -7.47
C ASP A 82 -1.08 7.33 -8.62
N LEU A 83 -0.66 7.62 -9.85
CA LEU A 83 -1.16 6.98 -11.08
C LEU A 83 -0.96 5.47 -11.13
N ASP A 84 0.00 4.93 -10.38
CA ASP A 84 0.25 3.48 -10.34
C ASP A 84 -0.98 2.69 -9.86
N LEU A 85 -1.84 3.28 -9.01
CA LEU A 85 -3.09 2.63 -8.59
C LEU A 85 -4.01 2.37 -9.78
N GLY A 86 -4.10 3.31 -10.72
CA GLY A 86 -4.85 3.10 -11.96
C GLY A 86 -4.29 1.95 -12.80
N HIS A 87 -2.96 1.74 -12.81
CA HIS A 87 -2.39 0.54 -13.46
C HIS A 87 -2.81 -0.74 -12.75
N TYR A 88 -2.78 -0.76 -11.42
CA TYR A 88 -3.18 -1.92 -10.65
C TYR A 88 -4.64 -2.27 -10.86
N GLU A 89 -5.55 -1.29 -10.78
CA GLU A 89 -6.98 -1.51 -11.03
C GLU A 89 -7.24 -2.02 -12.44
N ARG A 90 -6.61 -1.42 -13.46
CA ARG A 90 -6.80 -1.85 -14.87
C ARG A 90 -6.31 -3.26 -15.13
N PHE A 91 -5.24 -3.72 -14.48
CA PHE A 91 -4.69 -5.05 -14.68
C PHE A 91 -5.41 -6.10 -13.85
N THR A 92 -5.82 -5.76 -12.62
CA THR A 92 -6.42 -6.72 -11.69
C THR A 92 -7.94 -6.65 -11.65
N GLU A 93 -8.57 -5.69 -12.33
CA GLU A 93 -10.02 -5.41 -12.32
C GLU A 93 -10.60 -5.40 -10.89
N GLN A 94 -9.83 -4.84 -9.95
CA GLN A 94 -10.20 -4.75 -8.55
C GLN A 94 -10.10 -3.28 -8.14
N ALA A 95 -11.17 -2.76 -7.55
CA ALA A 95 -11.18 -1.45 -6.95
C ALA A 95 -10.18 -1.41 -5.77
N LEU A 96 -9.32 -0.40 -5.77
CA LEU A 96 -8.43 -0.08 -4.68
C LEU A 96 -8.97 1.12 -3.90
N GLU A 97 -8.44 1.33 -2.72
CA GLU A 97 -8.83 2.40 -1.81
C GLU A 97 -7.64 3.32 -1.55
N GLY A 98 -7.86 4.49 -0.94
CA GLY A 98 -6.78 5.42 -0.61
C GLY A 98 -5.65 4.80 0.23
N ARG A 99 -5.96 3.76 1.03
CA ARG A 99 -4.98 3.00 1.83
C ARG A 99 -3.95 2.24 0.97
N ASN A 100 -4.25 2.00 -0.31
CA ASN A 100 -3.37 1.35 -1.26
C ASN A 100 -2.26 2.28 -1.77
N CYS A 101 -2.34 3.58 -1.50
CA CYS A 101 -1.30 4.57 -1.77
C CYS A 101 -0.77 5.15 -0.45
N VAL A 102 0.43 4.75 -0.06
CA VAL A 102 1.08 5.17 1.19
C VAL A 102 2.23 6.12 0.88
N THR A 103 2.22 7.32 1.45
CA THR A 103 3.29 8.31 1.25
C THR A 103 4.10 8.53 2.53
N SER A 104 5.36 8.99 2.40
CA SER A 104 6.11 9.47 3.57
C SER A 104 5.37 10.59 4.29
N GLY A 105 4.71 11.50 3.55
CA GLY A 105 3.89 12.57 4.11
C GLY A 105 2.85 12.06 5.10
N GLN A 106 2.05 11.07 4.70
CA GLN A 106 1.03 10.47 5.57
C GLN A 106 1.62 9.79 6.80
N ILE A 107 2.76 9.11 6.65
CA ILE A 107 3.43 8.41 7.75
C ILE A 107 3.94 9.41 8.79
N TYR A 108 4.66 10.44 8.35
CA TYR A 108 5.18 11.47 9.25
C TYR A 108 4.06 12.28 9.88
N ASP A 109 3.03 12.66 9.14
CA ASP A 109 1.86 13.36 9.68
C ASP A 109 1.17 12.55 10.79
N ALA A 110 0.92 11.25 10.56
CA ALA A 110 0.30 10.39 11.55
C ALA A 110 1.14 10.26 12.84
N ILE A 111 2.46 10.13 12.69
CA ILE A 111 3.39 10.00 13.82
C ILE A 111 3.47 11.31 14.60
N ILE A 112 3.67 12.44 13.92
CA ILE A 112 3.76 13.76 14.55
C ILE A 112 2.44 14.10 15.24
N THR A 113 1.30 13.85 14.60
CA THR A 113 -0.02 14.07 15.18
C THR A 113 -0.24 13.21 16.43
N LYS A 114 0.14 11.93 16.39
CA LYS A 114 0.06 11.04 17.57
C LYS A 114 0.98 11.52 18.69
N GLU A 115 2.18 11.98 18.37
CA GLU A 115 3.14 12.50 19.33
C GLU A 115 2.62 13.76 20.02
N ARG A 116 2.09 14.74 19.28
CA ARG A 116 1.49 15.96 19.83
C ARG A 116 0.28 15.71 20.72
N ARG A 117 -0.41 14.58 20.56
CA ARG A 117 -1.50 14.13 21.45
C ARG A 117 -1.01 13.33 22.66
N GLY A 118 0.30 13.20 22.86
CA GLY A 118 0.89 12.44 23.97
C GLY A 118 0.89 10.92 23.76
N GLY A 119 0.63 10.43 22.53
CA GLY A 119 0.46 9.00 22.23
C GLY A 119 1.73 8.14 22.34
N PHE A 120 2.89 8.76 22.59
CA PHE A 120 4.16 8.07 22.88
C PHE A 120 4.61 8.21 24.34
N LEU A 121 3.76 8.73 25.22
CA LEU A 121 3.95 8.72 26.68
C LEU A 121 5.28 9.33 27.14
N GLY A 122 5.68 10.46 26.54
CA GLY A 122 6.90 11.20 26.88
C GLY A 122 8.20 10.58 26.36
N LYS A 123 8.14 9.49 25.59
CA LYS A 123 9.32 8.88 24.96
C LYS A 123 9.76 9.64 23.72
N THR A 124 11.06 9.57 23.42
CA THR A 124 11.61 10.09 22.16
C THR A 124 11.02 9.35 20.96
N VAL A 125 10.47 10.10 20.02
CA VAL A 125 9.99 9.56 18.74
C VAL A 125 11.13 9.59 17.72
N GLN A 126 11.28 8.50 16.98
CA GLN A 126 12.43 8.20 16.14
C GLN A 126 12.00 7.45 14.89
N VAL A 127 12.81 7.49 13.83
CA VAL A 127 12.57 6.72 12.60
C VAL A 127 12.44 5.23 12.90
N ILE A 128 13.38 4.67 13.66
CA ILE A 128 13.27 3.31 14.19
C ILE A 128 13.00 3.43 15.70
N PRO A 129 11.94 2.81 16.23
CA PRO A 129 10.98 1.95 15.53
C PRO A 129 9.78 2.70 14.91
N HIS A 130 9.48 3.93 15.33
CA HIS A 130 8.14 4.51 15.15
C HIS A 130 7.69 4.68 13.70
N VAL A 131 8.58 5.16 12.81
CA VAL A 131 8.29 5.27 11.36
C VAL A 131 8.17 3.89 10.73
N THR A 132 9.11 2.99 11.04
CA THR A 132 9.08 1.62 10.51
C THR A 132 7.87 0.81 10.98
N GLU A 133 7.38 1.03 12.21
CA GLU A 133 6.16 0.39 12.71
C GLU A 133 4.91 0.95 12.03
N GLU A 134 4.86 2.26 11.75
CA GLU A 134 3.72 2.84 11.02
C GLU A 134 3.66 2.34 9.57
N ILE A 135 4.81 2.19 8.90
CA ILE A 135 4.90 1.56 7.57
C ILE A 135 4.36 0.13 7.62
N LYS A 136 4.85 -0.69 8.56
CA LYS A 136 4.39 -2.08 8.74
C LYS A 136 2.90 -2.14 9.06
N ARG A 137 2.41 -1.26 9.93
CA ARG A 137 1.00 -1.20 10.32
C ARG A 137 0.11 -0.96 9.12
N ARG A 138 0.43 0.02 8.26
CA ARG A 138 -0.33 0.31 7.03
C ARG A 138 -0.30 -0.87 6.06
N MET A 139 0.89 -1.42 5.82
CA MET A 139 1.07 -2.58 4.94
C MET A 139 0.20 -3.77 5.36
N LEU A 140 0.26 -4.15 6.64
CA LEU A 140 -0.47 -5.31 7.17
C LEU A 140 -1.97 -5.04 7.27
N ALA A 141 -2.39 -3.80 7.59
CA ALA A 141 -3.79 -3.45 7.69
C ALA A 141 -4.50 -3.51 6.34
N THR A 142 -3.92 -2.95 5.27
CA THR A 142 -4.50 -3.01 3.92
C THR A 142 -4.73 -4.45 3.48
N ALA A 143 -3.71 -5.30 3.64
CA ALA A 143 -3.81 -6.70 3.24
C ALA A 143 -4.87 -7.48 4.03
N ARG A 144 -5.02 -7.17 5.33
CA ARG A 144 -6.04 -7.76 6.20
C ARG A 144 -7.44 -7.31 5.82
N ASP A 145 -7.64 -6.01 5.66
CA ASP A 145 -8.95 -5.42 5.48
C ASP A 145 -9.53 -5.74 4.09
N GLN A 146 -8.68 -5.95 3.09
CA GLN A 146 -9.08 -6.44 1.75
C GLN A 146 -9.08 -7.97 1.63
N ASP A 147 -8.89 -8.70 2.74
CA ASP A 147 -8.85 -10.17 2.82
C ASP A 147 -7.99 -10.80 1.71
N ALA A 148 -6.83 -10.20 1.42
CA ALA A 148 -5.93 -10.62 0.36
C ALA A 148 -5.11 -11.85 0.79
N ASP A 149 -4.90 -12.78 -0.15
CA ASP A 149 -3.99 -13.92 0.00
C ASP A 149 -2.54 -13.48 -0.29
N VAL A 150 -2.35 -12.56 -1.23
CA VAL A 150 -1.06 -11.97 -1.61
C VAL A 150 -1.15 -10.44 -1.63
N ASN A 151 -0.15 -9.78 -1.06
CA ASN A 151 0.03 -8.32 -1.08
C ASN A 151 1.35 -7.95 -1.76
#